data_AF-A0A927R059-F1
#
_entry.id   AF-A0A927R059-F1
#
_cell.length_a   1.000
_cell.length_b   1.000
_cell.length_c   1.000
_cell.angle_alpha   90.00
_cell.angle_beta   90.00
_cell.angle_gamma   90.00
#
_symmetry.space_group_name_H-M   'P 1'
#
loop_
_entity.id
_entity.type
_entity.pdbx_description
1 polymer ?
#
loop_
_entity_poly.entity_id
_entity_poly.type
_entity_poly.pdbx_seq_one_letter_code
_entity_poly.pdbx_strand_id
1 'polypeptide(L)'
;MSEFAAYHQVDGVTHQRRFDELAGSGFRPVVLNVSGDPDDPRYAAVWVRRPGPDWRGVHGLSAPDYQACLDELSDQGFAPTVLSVVGPLGAEVFAAVFEQRTEEQWFARQGLGWDLASNPDSLAFQQRRAYDEGYLPRCLAVYGDASDRRFAGVWVRNSHAVPWSWWWTDSGAYRRFFAALVDSGQRPAVLSVAGDGRLLSVFHDDGLGEWHARHEMSASAYQQVFDAQNAEGRRPVVLAAGGVGDWAQYAGVFAADDVAPLRSWNVTGGDFAGADDLDAALRRFMVHRGIRSGSVAIGRDGTIVASRGYTWAEPDYPITAPGTTFRIASLSKIFTAAALSRLVEAGRLAWSTPAFPFVGITSPLPAGTPVDPAADAITVGQLVLRTSRLPRDFGRQQRELATQLGVPVAPVPTDVLLRYLYGLPLAGEVPPGGLYSNAAFHLLTEVVERASGLPFVGALDRYVLAELGIRDVAVARTAVRARQPGEVVGYDHADVRASQLDFAPDALAPNAYGGEMVLETALGSGGLITSAPSIARVIARYPVWNADDTHLTGREVTTRFGAFDGTSSGATSRRDGLDFAFLFNRRVADEERVEIRNAINVVLNTHGGSL
;
A
#
# COMPACT_ATOMS: atom_id res chain seq x y z
N MET A 1 -14.64 10.11 -26.53
CA MET A 1 -13.93 11.05 -25.65
C MET A 1 -14.76 12.33 -25.57
N SER A 2 -14.93 12.90 -24.38
CA SER A 2 -15.57 14.22 -24.26
C SER A 2 -14.69 15.28 -24.91
N GLU A 3 -15.33 16.25 -25.58
CA GLU A 3 -14.65 17.42 -26.13
C GLU A 3 -13.99 18.21 -24.99
N PHE A 4 -12.79 18.74 -25.20
CA PHE A 4 -12.07 19.51 -24.19
C PHE A 4 -11.42 20.75 -24.80
N ALA A 5 -11.21 21.77 -23.97
CA ALA A 5 -10.43 22.96 -24.30
C ALA A 5 -9.46 23.24 -23.14
N ALA A 6 -8.24 23.66 -23.46
CA ALA A 6 -7.24 23.98 -22.44
C ALA A 6 -6.40 25.18 -22.87
N TYR A 7 -5.92 25.93 -21.89
CA TYR A 7 -4.99 27.04 -22.10
C TYR A 7 -4.13 27.23 -20.86
N HIS A 8 -2.96 27.87 -21.04
CA HIS A 8 -2.03 28.20 -19.98
C HIS A 8 -1.32 29.52 -20.30
N GLN A 9 -0.73 30.15 -19.27
CA GLN A 9 0.01 31.42 -19.38
C GLN A 9 -0.79 32.60 -19.93
N VAL A 10 -2.11 32.63 -19.69
CA VAL A 10 -2.93 33.77 -20.11
C VAL A 10 -3.08 34.79 -18.97
N ASP A 11 -3.16 36.07 -19.30
CA ASP A 11 -3.48 37.14 -18.36
C ASP A 11 -4.95 37.08 -17.89
N GLY A 12 -5.30 37.88 -16.88
CA GLY A 12 -6.65 37.91 -16.31
C GLY A 12 -7.73 38.32 -17.32
N VAL A 13 -7.43 39.24 -18.25
CA VAL A 13 -8.36 39.70 -19.29
C VAL A 13 -8.67 38.58 -20.28
N THR A 14 -7.64 37.88 -20.74
CA THR A 14 -7.76 36.75 -21.65
C THR A 14 -8.43 35.58 -20.94
N HIS A 15 -8.11 35.32 -19.67
CA HIS A 15 -8.79 34.31 -18.86
C HIS A 15 -10.30 34.57 -18.80
N GLN A 16 -10.72 35.78 -18.42
CA GLN A 16 -12.14 36.14 -18.32
C GLN A 16 -12.87 35.93 -19.64
N ARG A 17 -12.29 36.40 -20.75
CA ARG A 17 -12.88 36.19 -22.09
C ARG A 17 -13.03 34.70 -22.42
N ARG A 18 -12.00 33.88 -22.18
CA ARG A 18 -12.05 32.44 -22.42
C ARG A 18 -13.06 31.74 -21.52
N PHE A 19 -13.17 32.18 -20.27
CA PHE A 19 -14.12 31.67 -19.29
C PHE A 19 -15.55 31.86 -19.78
N ASP A 20 -15.91 33.09 -20.20
CA ASP A 20 -17.25 33.41 -20.70
C ASP A 20 -17.58 32.67 -22.01
N GLU A 21 -16.62 32.62 -22.95
CA GLU A 21 -16.75 31.88 -24.22
C GLU A 21 -17.03 30.38 -24.00
N LEU A 22 -16.23 29.72 -23.15
CA LEU A 22 -16.31 28.28 -22.92
C LEU A 22 -17.53 27.92 -22.08
N ALA A 23 -17.81 28.67 -21.01
CA ALA A 23 -19.01 28.48 -20.20
C ALA A 23 -20.28 28.63 -21.04
N GLY A 24 -20.36 29.68 -21.87
CA GLY A 24 -21.49 29.91 -22.80
C GLY A 24 -21.64 28.82 -23.88
N SER A 25 -20.56 28.09 -24.17
CA SER A 25 -20.56 26.96 -25.12
C SER A 25 -20.88 25.60 -24.47
N GLY A 26 -21.19 25.59 -23.17
CA GLY A 26 -21.54 24.38 -22.43
C GLY A 26 -20.34 23.55 -21.95
N PHE A 27 -19.14 24.14 -21.95
CA PHE A 27 -18.00 23.55 -21.25
C PHE A 27 -18.05 23.90 -19.77
N ARG A 28 -17.44 23.04 -18.95
CA ARG A 28 -17.21 23.30 -17.52
C ARG A 28 -15.72 23.18 -17.19
N PRO A 29 -15.19 24.00 -16.27
CA PRO A 29 -13.80 23.91 -15.84
C PRO A 29 -13.63 22.72 -14.90
N VAL A 30 -12.64 21.87 -15.18
CA VAL A 30 -12.23 20.74 -14.32
C VAL A 30 -10.87 20.98 -13.69
N VAL A 31 -10.08 21.90 -14.25
CA VAL A 31 -8.85 22.42 -13.67
C VAL A 31 -8.83 23.93 -13.83
N LEU A 32 -8.42 24.63 -12.77
CA LEU A 32 -8.17 26.07 -12.74
C LEU A 32 -6.97 26.31 -11.82
N ASN A 33 -5.96 26.97 -12.35
CA ASN A 33 -4.74 27.33 -11.63
C ASN A 33 -4.44 28.81 -11.86
N VAL A 34 -4.26 29.55 -10.77
CA VAL A 34 -3.67 30.89 -10.73
C VAL A 34 -2.22 30.80 -10.24
N SER A 35 -1.32 31.52 -10.90
CA SER A 35 0.12 31.53 -10.65
C SER A 35 0.72 32.89 -11.04
N GLY A 36 2.03 33.08 -10.86
CA GLY A 36 2.70 34.32 -11.24
C GLY A 36 2.66 35.41 -10.16
N ASP A 37 2.76 36.66 -10.60
CA ASP A 37 2.69 37.84 -9.77
C ASP A 37 1.22 38.08 -9.35
N PRO A 38 0.87 38.25 -8.06
CA PRO A 38 -0.51 38.53 -7.66
C PRO A 38 -1.07 39.83 -8.26
N ASP A 39 -0.22 40.82 -8.62
CA ASP A 39 -0.68 42.06 -9.26
C ASP A 39 -0.90 41.89 -10.78
N ASP A 40 -0.29 40.87 -11.39
CA ASP A 40 -0.46 40.48 -12.80
C ASP A 40 -0.53 38.96 -12.96
N PRO A 41 -1.59 38.31 -12.45
CA PRO A 41 -1.64 36.87 -12.34
C PRO A 41 -1.74 36.19 -13.72
N ARG A 42 -1.21 34.98 -13.78
CA ARG A 42 -1.29 34.07 -14.93
C ARG A 42 -2.23 32.92 -14.62
N TYR A 43 -3.09 32.60 -15.58
CA TYR A 43 -4.08 31.56 -15.46
C TYR A 43 -3.78 30.39 -16.40
N ALA A 44 -4.07 29.19 -15.90
CA ALA A 44 -4.17 27.98 -16.70
C ALA A 44 -5.47 27.24 -16.34
N ALA A 45 -6.15 26.68 -17.34
CA ALA A 45 -7.40 25.98 -17.12
C ALA A 45 -7.60 24.85 -18.13
N VAL A 46 -8.33 23.84 -17.68
CA VAL A 46 -8.82 22.73 -18.51
C VAL A 46 -10.33 22.68 -18.38
N TRP A 47 -10.99 22.61 -19.53
CA TRP A 47 -12.43 22.63 -19.69
C TRP A 47 -12.88 21.39 -20.42
N VAL A 48 -13.98 20.78 -19.99
CA VAL A 48 -14.58 19.61 -20.64
C VAL A 48 -16.04 19.86 -20.96
N ARG A 49 -16.51 19.26 -22.05
CA ARG A 49 -17.90 19.29 -22.44
C ARG A 49 -18.56 17.96 -22.10
N ARG A 50 -19.24 17.92 -20.95
CA ARG A 50 -20.07 16.78 -20.52
C ARG A 50 -21.14 17.23 -19.52
N PRO A 51 -22.21 16.43 -19.32
CA PRO A 51 -23.17 16.65 -18.25
C PRO A 51 -22.49 16.64 -16.87
N GLY A 52 -23.06 17.39 -15.92
CA GLY A 52 -22.60 17.42 -14.54
C GLY A 52 -23.47 18.37 -13.69
N PRO A 53 -23.21 18.47 -12.37
CA PRO A 53 -23.96 19.33 -11.46
C PRO A 53 -23.85 20.81 -11.84
N ASP A 54 -24.80 21.65 -11.45
CA ASP A 54 -24.67 23.10 -11.61
C ASP A 54 -23.35 23.59 -11.01
N TRP A 55 -22.71 24.57 -11.64
CA TRP A 55 -21.40 25.05 -11.23
C TRP A 55 -21.29 26.58 -11.25
N ARG A 56 -20.35 27.11 -10.48
CA ARG A 56 -19.95 28.53 -10.45
C ARG A 56 -18.43 28.60 -10.45
N GLY A 57 -17.84 29.55 -11.15
CA GLY A 57 -16.39 29.77 -11.11
C GLY A 57 -16.10 31.22 -10.74
N VAL A 58 -15.04 31.42 -9.99
CA VAL A 58 -14.56 32.73 -9.53
C VAL A 58 -13.05 32.79 -9.63
N HIS A 59 -12.52 33.99 -9.87
CA HIS A 59 -11.09 34.25 -9.98
C HIS A 59 -10.81 35.71 -9.68
N GLY A 60 -9.56 36.02 -9.29
CA GLY A 60 -9.17 37.38 -8.96
C GLY A 60 -9.67 37.86 -7.58
N LEU A 61 -10.09 36.97 -6.69
CA LEU A 61 -10.65 37.34 -5.39
C LEU A 61 -9.56 37.53 -4.34
N SER A 62 -9.73 38.55 -3.48
CA SER A 62 -8.94 38.68 -2.25
C SER A 62 -9.34 37.60 -1.22
N ALA A 63 -8.55 37.40 -0.16
CA ALA A 63 -8.89 36.41 0.87
C ALA A 63 -10.27 36.67 1.54
N PRO A 64 -10.64 37.92 1.93
CA PRO A 64 -11.98 38.21 2.45
C PRO A 64 -13.10 37.96 1.42
N ASP A 65 -12.89 38.34 0.16
CA ASP A 65 -13.91 38.16 -0.89
C ASP A 65 -14.12 36.68 -1.22
N TYR A 66 -13.04 35.89 -1.24
CA TYR A 66 -13.12 34.44 -1.38
C TYR A 66 -13.87 33.81 -0.22
N GLN A 67 -13.61 34.22 1.02
CA GLN A 67 -14.34 33.70 2.19
C GLN A 67 -15.83 34.03 2.11
N ALA A 68 -16.20 35.26 1.77
CA ALA A 68 -17.60 35.65 1.59
C ALA A 68 -18.29 34.84 0.48
N CYS A 69 -17.61 34.63 -0.65
CA CYS A 69 -18.09 33.80 -1.75
C CYS A 69 -18.26 32.33 -1.35
N LEU A 70 -17.29 31.77 -0.62
CA LEU A 70 -17.36 30.42 -0.09
C LEU A 70 -18.58 30.24 0.82
N ASP A 71 -18.79 31.18 1.76
CA ASP A 71 -19.93 31.13 2.69
C ASP A 71 -21.27 31.22 1.93
N GLU A 72 -21.41 32.20 1.04
CA GLU A 72 -22.63 32.40 0.24
C GLU A 72 -22.97 31.17 -0.63
N LEU A 73 -21.99 30.61 -1.34
CA LEU A 73 -22.20 29.46 -2.21
C LEU A 73 -22.45 28.18 -1.40
N SER A 74 -21.81 28.04 -0.24
CA SER A 74 -22.04 26.92 0.67
C SER A 74 -23.48 26.91 1.20
N ASP A 75 -24.02 28.07 1.56
CA ASP A 75 -25.43 28.22 1.98
C ASP A 75 -26.41 27.85 0.85
N GLN A 76 -25.99 27.95 -0.40
CA GLN A 76 -26.75 27.55 -1.59
C GLN A 76 -26.54 26.07 -1.98
N GLY A 77 -25.76 25.30 -1.20
CA GLY A 77 -25.49 23.89 -1.45
C GLY A 77 -24.40 23.62 -2.48
N PHE A 78 -23.57 24.62 -2.79
CA PHE A 78 -22.36 24.43 -3.60
C PHE A 78 -21.17 24.07 -2.73
N ALA A 79 -20.29 23.22 -3.26
CA ALA A 79 -19.02 22.86 -2.66
C ALA A 79 -17.87 23.24 -3.59
N PRO A 80 -16.75 23.79 -3.08
CA PRO A 80 -15.57 24.02 -3.90
C PRO A 80 -15.00 22.68 -4.39
N THR A 81 -14.74 22.57 -5.69
CA THR A 81 -14.17 21.37 -6.33
C THR A 81 -12.79 21.62 -6.90
N VAL A 82 -12.43 22.88 -7.12
CA VAL A 82 -11.10 23.34 -7.50
C VAL A 82 -10.78 24.57 -6.66
N LEU A 83 -9.55 24.65 -6.13
CA LEU A 83 -9.03 25.81 -5.41
C LEU A 83 -7.56 26.01 -5.79
N SER A 84 -7.23 27.23 -6.20
CA SER A 84 -5.86 27.66 -6.45
C SER A 84 -5.66 29.07 -5.89
N VAL A 85 -4.46 29.34 -5.39
CA VAL A 85 -4.12 30.58 -4.71
C VAL A 85 -2.69 30.97 -5.08
N VAL A 86 -2.44 32.25 -5.28
CA VAL A 86 -1.09 32.83 -5.44
C VAL A 86 -0.95 34.09 -4.59
N GLY A 87 0.28 34.54 -4.36
CA GLY A 87 0.58 35.75 -3.61
C GLY A 87 0.96 35.49 -2.15
N PRO A 88 1.58 36.49 -1.47
CA PRO A 88 1.89 36.44 -0.05
C PRO A 88 0.64 36.67 0.82
N LEU A 89 0.77 36.40 2.12
CA LEU A 89 -0.29 36.64 3.08
C LEU A 89 -0.72 38.13 3.06
N GLY A 90 -2.01 38.39 2.90
CA GLY A 90 -2.58 39.74 2.80
C GLY A 90 -2.62 40.34 1.38
N ALA A 91 -2.05 39.67 0.38
CA ALA A 91 -2.15 40.02 -1.03
C ALA A 91 -2.43 38.76 -1.89
N GLU A 92 -3.20 37.84 -1.33
CA GLU A 92 -3.59 36.61 -2.01
C GLU A 92 -4.56 36.87 -3.15
N VAL A 93 -4.40 36.12 -4.23
CA VAL A 93 -5.36 36.04 -5.33
C VAL A 93 -5.90 34.62 -5.41
N PHE A 94 -7.19 34.48 -5.17
CA PHE A 94 -7.91 33.21 -5.20
C PHE A 94 -8.59 32.98 -6.54
N ALA A 95 -8.57 31.73 -6.99
CA ALA A 95 -9.40 31.22 -8.07
C ALA A 95 -9.96 29.85 -7.73
N ALA A 96 -11.27 29.67 -7.92
CA ALA A 96 -12.00 28.49 -7.49
C ALA A 96 -13.15 28.12 -8.43
N VAL A 97 -13.49 26.84 -8.42
CA VAL A 97 -14.69 26.29 -9.08
C VAL A 97 -15.53 25.61 -8.01
N PHE A 98 -16.83 25.86 -8.03
CA PHE A 98 -17.83 25.31 -7.15
C PHE A 98 -18.82 24.48 -7.94
N GLU A 99 -19.24 23.34 -7.40
CA GLU A 99 -20.31 22.51 -7.97
C GLU A 99 -21.41 22.27 -6.93
N GLN A 100 -22.67 22.23 -7.36
CA GLN A 100 -23.81 21.95 -6.50
C GLN A 100 -23.76 20.49 -6.02
N ARG A 101 -23.60 20.29 -4.70
CA ARG A 101 -23.24 19.00 -4.07
C ARG A 101 -23.93 18.85 -2.72
N THR A 102 -25.27 18.86 -2.73
CA THR A 102 -26.10 18.89 -1.52
C THR A 102 -26.01 17.64 -0.63
N GLU A 103 -25.55 16.51 -1.16
CA GLU A 103 -25.46 15.24 -0.43
C GLU A 103 -24.01 14.84 -0.05
N GLU A 104 -23.01 15.55 -0.57
CA GLU A 104 -21.61 15.23 -0.31
C GLU A 104 -21.12 16.00 0.92
N GLN A 105 -20.55 15.30 1.90
CA GLN A 105 -19.89 15.96 3.03
C GLN A 105 -18.49 16.44 2.60
N TRP A 106 -18.15 17.67 2.96
CA TRP A 106 -16.86 18.27 2.65
C TRP A 106 -16.46 19.30 3.71
N PHE A 107 -15.18 19.65 3.73
CA PHE A 107 -14.70 20.83 4.45
C PHE A 107 -13.57 21.51 3.67
N ALA A 108 -13.40 22.82 3.87
CA ALA A 108 -12.31 23.60 3.30
C ALA A 108 -11.54 24.33 4.40
N ARG A 109 -10.26 24.59 4.15
CA ARG A 109 -9.37 25.40 5.01
C ARG A 109 -8.41 26.18 4.13
N GLN A 110 -8.02 27.36 4.60
CA GLN A 110 -7.02 28.21 3.98
C GLN A 110 -6.21 28.93 5.06
N GLY A 111 -5.08 29.52 4.67
CA GLY A 111 -4.16 30.15 5.62
C GLY A 111 -3.41 29.17 6.50
N LEU A 112 -3.37 27.89 6.12
CA LEU A 112 -2.72 26.84 6.91
C LEU A 112 -1.20 27.01 6.88
N GLY A 113 -0.53 26.77 8.02
CA GLY A 113 0.92 26.60 8.08
C GLY A 113 1.37 25.21 7.64
N TRP A 114 2.69 25.01 7.53
CA TRP A 114 3.28 23.68 7.28
C TRP A 114 3.35 22.78 8.52
N ASP A 115 3.30 23.38 9.72
CA ASP A 115 3.68 22.87 11.05
C ASP A 115 3.27 21.43 11.47
N LEU A 116 3.74 20.97 12.63
CA LEU A 116 3.52 19.66 13.23
C LEU A 116 2.04 19.22 13.18
N ALA A 117 1.84 17.91 13.07
CA ALA A 117 0.52 17.28 12.95
C ALA A 117 -0.38 17.41 14.19
N SER A 118 0.03 18.17 15.22
CA SER A 118 -0.75 18.52 16.40
C SER A 118 -1.37 19.92 16.34
N ASN A 119 -0.95 20.79 15.42
CA ASN A 119 -1.47 22.15 15.27
C ASN A 119 -2.70 22.14 14.34
N PRO A 120 -3.92 22.48 14.81
CA PRO A 120 -5.12 22.47 13.98
C PRO A 120 -5.03 23.36 12.73
N ASP A 121 -4.21 24.39 12.76
CA ASP A 121 -4.03 25.33 11.64
C ASP A 121 -2.87 24.94 10.72
N SER A 122 -2.42 23.68 10.76
CA SER A 122 -1.41 23.13 9.85
C SER A 122 -1.99 22.20 8.79
N LEU A 123 -1.35 22.17 7.61
CA LEU A 123 -1.69 21.20 6.55
C LEU A 123 -1.51 19.77 7.06
N ALA A 124 -0.45 19.48 7.80
CA ALA A 124 -0.17 18.13 8.31
C ALA A 124 -1.28 17.62 9.25
N PHE A 125 -1.81 18.49 10.13
CA PHE A 125 -2.95 18.15 10.98
C PHE A 125 -4.21 17.89 10.13
N GLN A 126 -4.54 18.78 9.19
CA GLN A 126 -5.75 18.62 8.38
C GLN A 126 -5.70 17.35 7.53
N GLN A 127 -4.52 16.98 7.00
CA GLN A 127 -4.33 15.72 6.29
C GLN A 127 -4.51 14.51 7.20
N ARG A 128 -3.97 14.55 8.42
CA ARG A 128 -4.15 13.48 9.40
C ARG A 128 -5.62 13.32 9.79
N ARG A 129 -6.28 14.43 10.10
CA ARG A 129 -7.70 14.49 10.39
C ARG A 129 -8.53 13.94 9.23
N ALA A 130 -8.22 14.36 8.00
CA ALA A 130 -8.91 13.87 6.81
C ALA A 130 -8.80 12.34 6.69
N TYR A 131 -7.60 11.79 6.90
CA TYR A 131 -7.39 10.35 6.89
C TYR A 131 -8.21 9.63 7.98
N ASP A 132 -8.12 10.10 9.22
CA ASP A 132 -8.79 9.49 10.38
C ASP A 132 -10.33 9.59 10.31
N GLU A 133 -10.87 10.67 9.73
CA GLU A 133 -12.32 10.90 9.58
C GLU A 133 -12.90 10.35 8.25
N GLY A 134 -12.08 9.75 7.38
CA GLY A 134 -12.52 9.14 6.13
C GLY A 134 -12.82 10.14 5.00
N TYR A 135 -12.02 11.20 4.92
CA TYR A 135 -12.02 12.19 3.84
C TYR A 135 -10.85 11.97 2.86
N LEU A 136 -10.98 12.55 1.68
CA LEU A 136 -10.03 12.54 0.58
C LEU A 136 -9.70 14.00 0.21
N PRO A 137 -8.42 14.39 0.06
CA PRO A 137 -8.08 15.71 -0.44
C PRO A 137 -8.45 15.81 -1.91
N ARG A 138 -9.37 16.73 -2.23
CA ARG A 138 -9.83 16.96 -3.60
C ARG A 138 -8.98 17.98 -4.33
N CYS A 139 -8.55 19.01 -3.60
CA CYS A 139 -7.60 19.99 -4.09
C CYS A 139 -6.75 20.48 -2.93
N LEU A 140 -5.49 20.79 -3.22
CA LEU A 140 -4.55 21.41 -2.31
C LEU A 140 -3.83 22.52 -3.07
N ALA A 141 -3.62 23.65 -2.41
CA ALA A 141 -2.88 24.78 -2.94
C ALA A 141 -1.75 25.15 -1.99
N VAL A 142 -0.58 25.45 -2.53
CA VAL A 142 0.52 26.10 -1.83
C VAL A 142 0.72 27.51 -2.38
N TYR A 143 0.88 28.48 -1.48
CA TYR A 143 1.06 29.89 -1.82
C TYR A 143 1.93 30.59 -0.75
N GLY A 144 2.18 31.88 -0.93
CA GLY A 144 3.18 32.62 -0.16
C GLY A 144 4.61 32.37 -0.61
N ASP A 145 5.55 33.03 0.07
CA ASP A 145 6.98 32.91 -0.21
C ASP A 145 7.65 31.81 0.63
N ALA A 146 8.98 31.67 0.48
CA ALA A 146 9.74 30.64 1.19
C ALA A 146 9.83 30.86 2.71
N SER A 147 9.66 32.09 3.18
CA SER A 147 9.71 32.48 4.59
C SER A 147 8.34 32.42 5.28
N ASP A 148 7.27 32.69 4.54
CA ASP A 148 5.90 32.70 5.06
C ASP A 148 4.92 31.90 4.19
N ARG A 149 5.23 30.61 4.05
CA ARG A 149 4.44 29.69 3.21
C ARG A 149 3.09 29.38 3.83
N ARG A 150 2.06 29.32 2.98
CA ARG A 150 0.69 28.98 3.36
C ARG A 150 0.10 27.91 2.46
N PHE A 151 -0.91 27.24 2.99
CA PHE A 151 -1.64 26.18 2.29
C PHE A 151 -3.15 26.39 2.40
N ALA A 152 -3.85 25.93 1.38
CA ALA A 152 -5.29 25.82 1.36
C ALA A 152 -5.70 24.47 0.78
N GLY A 153 -6.90 24.01 1.10
CA GLY A 153 -7.39 22.74 0.61
C GLY A 153 -8.88 22.56 0.77
N VAL A 154 -9.39 21.60 0.00
CA VAL A 154 -10.75 21.09 0.13
C VAL A 154 -10.67 19.58 0.25
N TRP A 155 -11.41 19.04 1.22
CA TRP A 155 -11.50 17.63 1.50
C TRP A 155 -12.96 17.19 1.36
N VAL A 156 -13.18 16.07 0.67
CA VAL A 156 -14.51 15.48 0.46
C VAL A 156 -14.60 14.10 1.07
N ARG A 157 -15.80 13.67 1.44
CA ARG A 157 -16.00 12.32 2.00
C ARG A 157 -15.46 11.28 1.02
N ASN A 158 -14.61 10.37 1.51
CA ASN A 158 -14.08 9.28 0.71
C ASN A 158 -15.11 8.14 0.57
N SER A 159 -16.22 8.41 -0.11
CA SER A 159 -17.36 7.49 -0.29
C SER A 159 -17.01 6.25 -1.11
N HIS A 160 -15.93 6.30 -1.89
CA HIS A 160 -15.45 5.21 -2.73
C HIS A 160 -14.23 4.49 -2.15
N ALA A 161 -13.88 4.77 -0.88
CA ALA A 161 -12.72 4.24 -0.17
C ALA A 161 -11.49 4.07 -1.08
N VAL A 162 -11.07 5.17 -1.70
CA VAL A 162 -9.85 5.31 -2.49
C VAL A 162 -8.68 5.52 -1.52
N PRO A 163 -7.77 4.56 -1.33
CA PRO A 163 -6.48 4.81 -0.71
C PRO A 163 -5.77 6.02 -1.31
N TRP A 164 -5.22 6.85 -0.45
CA TRP A 164 -4.47 8.03 -0.87
C TRP A 164 -3.25 8.28 0.02
N SER A 165 -2.26 8.94 -0.56
CA SER A 165 -1.04 9.42 0.11
C SER A 165 -0.78 10.86 -0.29
N TRP A 166 0.03 11.61 0.46
CA TRP A 166 0.32 13.00 0.15
C TRP A 166 1.76 13.37 0.51
N TRP A 167 2.34 14.30 -0.24
CA TRP A 167 3.76 14.66 -0.15
C TRP A 167 3.97 16.14 -0.38
N TRP A 168 4.79 16.76 0.47
CA TRP A 168 5.30 18.12 0.32
C TRP A 168 6.83 18.08 0.26
N THR A 169 7.39 18.35 -0.92
CA THR A 169 8.80 18.02 -1.20
C THR A 169 9.46 18.96 -2.19
N ASP A 170 10.79 19.06 -2.13
CA ASP A 170 11.56 19.60 -3.24
C ASP A 170 11.49 18.69 -4.48
N SER A 171 11.86 19.24 -5.63
CA SER A 171 11.77 18.57 -6.92
C SER A 171 12.67 17.32 -7.03
N GLY A 172 13.83 17.33 -6.37
CA GLY A 172 14.69 16.16 -6.26
C GLY A 172 14.04 15.03 -5.46
N ALA A 173 13.48 15.34 -4.30
CA ALA A 173 12.72 14.39 -3.49
C ALA A 173 11.49 13.87 -4.22
N TYR A 174 10.77 14.73 -4.94
CA TYR A 174 9.61 14.35 -5.75
C TYR A 174 9.96 13.26 -6.77
N ARG A 175 11.04 13.45 -7.56
CA ARG A 175 11.49 12.45 -8.55
C ARG A 175 11.76 11.07 -7.94
N ARG A 176 12.29 11.03 -6.72
CA ARG A 176 12.67 9.78 -6.06
C ARG A 176 11.46 8.93 -5.69
N PHE A 177 10.44 9.52 -5.08
CA PHE A 177 9.27 8.75 -4.68
C PHE A 177 8.23 8.63 -5.81
N PHE A 178 8.23 9.54 -6.80
CA PHE A 178 7.27 9.49 -7.91
C PHE A 178 7.31 8.13 -8.60
N ALA A 179 8.48 7.68 -9.06
CA ALA A 179 8.62 6.38 -9.71
C ALA A 179 8.19 5.23 -8.79
N ALA A 180 8.55 5.29 -7.51
CA ALA A 180 8.16 4.29 -6.53
C ALA A 180 6.63 4.20 -6.38
N LEU A 181 5.93 5.33 -6.18
CA LEU A 181 4.46 5.33 -6.05
C LEU A 181 3.77 4.86 -7.33
N VAL A 182 4.31 5.19 -8.50
CA VAL A 182 3.78 4.69 -9.78
C VAL A 182 3.97 3.19 -9.91
N ASP A 183 5.12 2.66 -9.49
CA ASP A 183 5.39 1.23 -9.45
C ASP A 183 4.47 0.47 -8.48
N SER A 184 3.92 1.14 -7.45
CA SER A 184 2.89 0.55 -6.57
C SER A 184 1.46 0.67 -7.12
N GLY A 185 1.28 1.24 -8.32
CA GLY A 185 -0.01 1.42 -8.96
C GLY A 185 -0.74 2.69 -8.55
N GLN A 186 -0.06 3.64 -7.89
CA GLN A 186 -0.63 4.94 -7.56
C GLN A 186 -0.37 5.97 -8.65
N ARG A 187 -1.28 6.92 -8.81
CA ARG A 187 -1.14 8.03 -9.75
C ARG A 187 -1.23 9.37 -9.03
N PRO A 188 -0.52 10.42 -9.50
CA PRO A 188 -0.78 11.78 -9.04
C PRO A 188 -2.22 12.18 -9.38
N ALA A 189 -2.97 12.61 -8.37
CA ALA A 189 -4.36 13.05 -8.50
C ALA A 189 -4.54 14.55 -8.20
N VAL A 190 -3.67 15.11 -7.35
CA VAL A 190 -3.63 16.55 -7.05
C VAL A 190 -2.18 17.00 -7.09
N LEU A 191 -1.93 18.16 -7.70
CA LEU A 191 -0.61 18.80 -7.75
C LEU A 191 -0.77 20.29 -7.46
N SER A 192 0.21 20.85 -6.74
CA SER A 192 0.40 22.29 -6.59
C SER A 192 1.91 22.58 -6.56
N VAL A 193 2.32 23.67 -7.22
CA VAL A 193 3.73 24.04 -7.40
C VAL A 193 3.96 25.36 -6.69
N ALA A 194 4.88 25.39 -5.74
CA ALA A 194 5.25 26.63 -5.05
C ALA A 194 6.21 27.47 -5.91
N GLY A 195 6.36 28.75 -5.55
CA GLY A 195 7.25 29.68 -6.26
C GLY A 195 8.72 29.28 -6.29
N ASP A 196 9.17 28.43 -5.36
CA ASP A 196 10.53 27.87 -5.30
C ASP A 196 10.66 26.47 -5.96
N GLY A 197 9.63 26.02 -6.69
CA GLY A 197 9.63 24.75 -7.41
C GLY A 197 9.36 23.51 -6.54
N ARG A 198 9.06 23.69 -5.25
CA ARG A 198 8.57 22.58 -4.40
C ARG A 198 7.18 22.14 -4.85
N LEU A 199 6.91 20.85 -4.73
CA LEU A 199 5.64 20.24 -5.10
C LEU A 199 4.88 19.78 -3.86
N LEU A 200 3.61 20.18 -3.80
CA LEU A 200 2.59 19.55 -2.97
C LEU A 200 1.78 18.60 -3.86
N SER A 201 1.64 17.35 -3.42
CA SER A 201 1.02 16.32 -4.24
C SER A 201 0.17 15.36 -3.42
N VAL A 202 -0.85 14.81 -4.06
CA VAL A 202 -1.67 13.71 -3.54
C VAL A 202 -1.68 12.62 -4.60
N PHE A 203 -1.46 11.38 -4.15
CA PHE A 203 -1.51 10.19 -4.99
C PHE A 203 -2.70 9.35 -4.60
N HIS A 204 -3.41 8.83 -5.59
CA HIS A 204 -4.53 7.90 -5.41
C HIS A 204 -4.14 6.53 -5.96
N ASP A 205 -4.75 5.48 -5.42
CA ASP A 205 -4.63 4.14 -5.97
C ASP A 205 -5.68 3.83 -7.06
N ASP A 206 -6.58 4.76 -7.40
CA ASP A 206 -7.65 4.57 -8.39
C ASP A 206 -7.14 4.62 -9.85
N GLY A 207 -7.77 3.82 -10.72
CA GLY A 207 -7.41 3.75 -12.14
C GLY A 207 -7.86 4.97 -12.93
N LEU A 208 -7.08 5.37 -13.94
CA LEU A 208 -7.48 6.40 -14.93
C LEU A 208 -7.12 5.97 -16.37
N GLY A 209 -7.11 4.66 -16.62
CA GLY A 209 -6.57 4.08 -17.85
C GLY A 209 -5.10 4.42 -18.04
N GLU A 210 -4.64 4.46 -19.29
CA GLU A 210 -3.29 4.94 -19.61
C GLU A 210 -3.17 6.45 -19.35
N TRP A 211 -2.12 6.82 -18.61
CA TRP A 211 -1.83 8.20 -18.28
C TRP A 211 -0.33 8.51 -18.40
N HIS A 212 -0.01 9.79 -18.58
CA HIS A 212 1.33 10.33 -18.63
C HIS A 212 1.46 11.49 -17.64
N ALA A 213 2.54 11.58 -16.88
CA ALA A 213 2.78 12.74 -16.02
C ALA A 213 4.19 13.28 -16.20
N ARG A 214 4.30 14.61 -16.05
CA ARG A 214 5.57 15.32 -16.10
C ARG A 214 5.52 16.55 -15.20
N HIS A 215 6.65 16.88 -14.60
CA HIS A 215 6.83 18.04 -13.72
C HIS A 215 8.14 18.77 -14.07
N GLU A 216 8.43 19.88 -13.39
CA GLU A 216 9.63 20.71 -13.64
C GLU A 216 9.69 21.24 -15.09
N MET A 217 8.54 21.56 -15.69
CA MET A 217 8.48 22.05 -17.06
C MET A 217 8.46 23.58 -17.11
N SER A 218 9.19 24.20 -18.04
CA SER A 218 8.90 25.57 -18.45
C SER A 218 7.56 25.63 -19.20
N ALA A 219 7.03 26.82 -19.44
CA ALA A 219 5.81 26.98 -20.25
C ALA A 219 5.94 26.39 -21.67
N SER A 220 7.09 26.56 -22.31
CA SER A 220 7.36 26.00 -23.64
C SER A 220 7.49 24.47 -23.60
N ALA A 221 8.13 23.91 -22.56
CA ALA A 221 8.21 22.47 -22.38
C ALA A 221 6.84 21.85 -22.08
N TYR A 222 5.99 22.53 -21.29
CA TYR A 222 4.62 22.12 -21.05
C TYR A 222 3.82 22.10 -22.36
N GLN A 223 3.93 23.13 -23.20
CA GLN A 223 3.25 23.16 -24.50
C GLN A 223 3.66 21.98 -25.39
N GLN A 224 4.96 21.65 -25.46
CA GLN A 224 5.43 20.49 -26.24
C GLN A 224 4.85 19.16 -25.73
N VAL A 225 4.77 19.00 -24.41
CA VAL A 225 4.18 17.80 -23.79
C VAL A 225 2.69 17.75 -24.04
N PHE A 226 2.00 18.88 -23.87
CA PHE A 226 0.58 19.00 -24.17
C PHE A 226 0.28 18.58 -25.61
N ASP A 227 1.02 19.11 -26.59
CA ASP A 227 0.81 18.79 -28.01
C ASP A 227 1.08 17.30 -28.30
N ALA A 228 2.15 16.74 -27.73
CA ALA A 228 2.48 15.32 -27.87
C ALA A 228 1.42 14.40 -27.26
N GLN A 229 0.97 14.70 -26.03
CA GLN A 229 -0.03 13.89 -25.35
C GLN A 229 -1.41 13.99 -26.03
N ASN A 230 -1.77 15.17 -26.53
CA ASN A 230 -3.01 15.37 -27.29
C ASN A 230 -2.98 14.56 -28.59
N ALA A 231 -1.83 14.48 -29.28
CA ALA A 231 -1.66 13.62 -30.46
C ALA A 231 -1.83 12.12 -30.15
N GLU A 232 -1.55 11.70 -28.91
CA GLU A 232 -1.78 10.35 -28.40
C GLU A 232 -3.20 10.15 -27.81
N GLY A 233 -4.10 11.12 -27.95
CA GLY A 233 -5.48 11.04 -27.45
C GLY A 233 -5.61 11.27 -25.94
N ARG A 234 -4.59 11.84 -25.30
CA ARG A 234 -4.60 12.19 -23.87
C ARG A 234 -4.70 13.69 -23.67
N ARG A 235 -5.58 14.12 -22.76
CA ARG A 235 -5.76 15.53 -22.37
C ARG A 235 -5.19 15.79 -20.98
N PRO A 236 -4.82 17.02 -20.62
CA PRO A 236 -4.48 17.33 -19.25
C PRO A 236 -5.69 17.07 -18.33
N VAL A 237 -5.46 16.37 -17.23
CA VAL A 237 -6.47 16.05 -16.21
C VAL A 237 -6.06 16.59 -14.83
N VAL A 238 -4.77 16.87 -14.65
CA VAL A 238 -4.23 17.67 -13.55
C VAL A 238 -3.26 18.67 -14.16
N LEU A 239 -3.30 19.93 -13.72
CA LEU A 239 -2.38 20.98 -14.14
C LEU A 239 -2.11 21.92 -12.96
N ALA A 240 -0.84 22.12 -12.67
CA ALA A 240 -0.37 23.06 -11.67
C ALA A 240 0.77 23.90 -12.25
N ALA A 241 0.74 25.20 -11.93
CA ALA A 241 1.83 26.11 -12.21
C ALA A 241 2.15 26.94 -10.97
N GLY A 242 3.41 27.35 -10.85
CA GLY A 242 3.92 28.22 -9.79
C GLY A 242 5.18 28.95 -10.25
N GLY A 243 5.60 29.98 -9.51
CA GLY A 243 6.72 30.85 -9.91
C GLY A 243 6.29 32.00 -10.83
N VAL A 244 7.23 32.87 -11.19
CA VAL A 244 6.98 34.12 -11.92
C VAL A 244 7.89 34.21 -13.15
N GLY A 245 7.35 34.66 -14.28
CA GLY A 245 8.11 34.87 -15.52
C GLY A 245 8.84 33.62 -16.01
N ASP A 246 10.13 33.76 -16.33
CA ASP A 246 10.99 32.66 -16.80
C ASP A 246 11.21 31.55 -15.76
N TRP A 247 10.91 31.82 -14.48
CA TRP A 247 10.99 30.86 -13.39
C TRP A 247 9.68 30.09 -13.17
N ALA A 248 8.65 30.33 -13.99
CA ALA A 248 7.41 29.59 -13.92
C ALA A 248 7.63 28.10 -14.23
N GLN A 249 7.18 27.24 -13.32
CA GLN A 249 7.27 25.79 -13.43
C GLN A 249 5.89 25.16 -13.51
N TYR A 250 5.75 24.20 -14.43
CA TYR A 250 4.53 23.45 -14.70
C TYR A 250 4.70 21.99 -14.29
N ALA A 251 3.61 21.43 -13.75
CA ALA A 251 3.42 20.01 -13.56
C ALA A 251 2.04 19.60 -14.07
N GLY A 252 1.96 18.45 -14.73
CA GLY A 252 0.72 17.99 -15.35
C GLY A 252 0.62 16.48 -15.44
N VAL A 253 -0.62 16.01 -15.39
CA VAL A 253 -1.01 14.63 -15.62
C VAL A 253 -1.96 14.63 -16.81
N PHE A 254 -1.78 13.69 -17.72
CA PHE A 254 -2.52 13.57 -18.97
C PHE A 254 -3.12 12.17 -19.08
N ALA A 255 -4.41 12.08 -19.40
CA ALA A 255 -5.12 10.82 -19.57
C ALA A 255 -6.24 10.96 -20.61
N ALA A 256 -6.81 9.84 -21.05
CA ALA A 256 -7.93 9.86 -22.00
C ALA A 256 -9.23 10.43 -21.40
N ASP A 257 -9.42 10.25 -20.09
CA ASP A 257 -10.55 10.80 -19.32
C ASP A 257 -10.05 11.35 -17.97
N ASP A 258 -10.80 12.29 -17.40
CA ASP A 258 -10.53 12.92 -16.09
C ASP A 258 -11.44 12.36 -14.98
N VAL A 259 -12.31 11.40 -15.32
CA VAL A 259 -13.13 10.65 -14.35
C VAL A 259 -12.62 9.22 -14.26
N ALA A 260 -12.16 8.84 -13.06
CA ALA A 260 -11.80 7.47 -12.76
C ALA A 260 -13.05 6.57 -12.84
N PRO A 261 -12.99 5.40 -13.50
CA PRO A 261 -14.09 4.44 -13.48
C PRO A 261 -14.34 3.96 -12.05
N LEU A 262 -15.61 3.78 -11.70
CA LEU A 262 -15.97 3.26 -10.39
C LEU A 262 -15.56 1.80 -10.25
N ARG A 263 -15.15 1.43 -9.04
CA ARG A 263 -14.87 0.04 -8.69
C ARG A 263 -16.16 -0.78 -8.70
N SER A 264 -16.08 -1.96 -9.29
CA SER A 264 -17.15 -2.96 -9.33
C SER A 264 -16.81 -4.14 -8.42
N TRP A 265 -17.84 -4.76 -7.83
CA TRP A 265 -17.68 -5.97 -7.00
C TRP A 265 -17.83 -7.21 -7.87
N ASN A 266 -16.83 -8.09 -7.83
CA ASN A 266 -16.82 -9.36 -8.54
C ASN A 266 -16.48 -10.50 -7.57
N VAL A 267 -17.18 -11.63 -7.72
CA VAL A 267 -16.96 -12.86 -6.95
C VAL A 267 -16.74 -14.01 -7.91
N THR A 268 -15.76 -14.86 -7.61
CA THR A 268 -15.47 -16.10 -8.34
C THR A 268 -15.43 -17.30 -7.40
N GLY A 269 -15.65 -18.50 -7.94
CA GLY A 269 -15.73 -19.76 -7.17
C GLY A 269 -17.12 -20.40 -7.22
N GLY A 270 -17.23 -21.68 -6.85
CA GLY A 270 -18.48 -22.46 -6.94
C GLY A 270 -19.42 -22.27 -5.75
N ASP A 271 -20.73 -22.29 -5.96
CA ASP A 271 -21.73 -22.08 -4.91
C ASP A 271 -21.63 -23.08 -3.73
N PHE A 272 -22.05 -22.66 -2.53
CA PHE A 272 -22.05 -23.49 -1.32
C PHE A 272 -23.00 -22.94 -0.24
N ALA A 273 -23.32 -23.75 0.77
CA ALA A 273 -24.17 -23.32 1.89
C ALA A 273 -23.53 -22.17 2.70
N GLY A 274 -24.14 -20.99 2.65
CA GLY A 274 -23.63 -19.78 3.31
C GLY A 274 -22.77 -18.87 2.41
N ALA A 275 -22.74 -19.11 1.09
CA ALA A 275 -22.03 -18.27 0.14
C ALA A 275 -22.48 -16.80 0.20
N ASP A 276 -23.78 -16.53 0.17
CA ASP A 276 -24.30 -15.15 0.21
C ASP A 276 -23.87 -14.40 1.48
N ASP A 277 -23.88 -15.08 2.64
CA ASP A 277 -23.49 -14.47 3.92
C ASP A 277 -21.98 -14.22 3.97
N LEU A 278 -21.17 -15.13 3.43
CA LEU A 278 -19.73 -14.94 3.29
C LEU A 278 -19.42 -13.77 2.34
N ASP A 279 -20.02 -13.77 1.16
CA ASP A 279 -19.82 -12.74 0.14
C ASP A 279 -20.23 -11.36 0.67
N ALA A 280 -21.34 -11.27 1.40
CA ALA A 280 -21.77 -10.03 2.03
C ALA A 280 -20.82 -9.56 3.14
N ALA A 281 -20.29 -10.48 3.96
CA ALA A 281 -19.30 -10.15 4.98
C ALA A 281 -17.99 -9.64 4.37
N LEU A 282 -17.49 -10.33 3.34
CA LEU A 282 -16.25 -9.97 2.65
C LEU A 282 -16.42 -8.66 1.87
N ARG A 283 -17.56 -8.44 1.22
CA ARG A 283 -17.87 -7.17 0.55
C ARG A 283 -17.84 -6.00 1.51
N ARG A 284 -18.54 -6.10 2.65
CA ARG A 284 -18.55 -5.03 3.66
C ARG A 284 -17.13 -4.72 4.15
N PHE A 285 -16.38 -5.75 4.49
CA PHE A 285 -15.01 -5.60 4.99
C PHE A 285 -14.08 -5.00 3.94
N MET A 286 -14.01 -5.58 2.73
CA MET A 286 -13.09 -5.16 1.68
C MET A 286 -13.38 -3.75 1.18
N VAL A 287 -14.66 -3.41 0.92
CA VAL A 287 -15.05 -2.06 0.47
C VAL A 287 -14.73 -1.02 1.54
N HIS A 288 -15.05 -1.30 2.81
CA HIS A 288 -14.79 -0.35 3.89
C HIS A 288 -13.29 -0.12 4.15
N ARG A 289 -12.45 -1.13 3.89
CA ARG A 289 -11.00 -1.10 4.14
C ARG A 289 -10.15 -0.75 2.90
N GLY A 290 -10.77 -0.45 1.76
CA GLY A 290 -10.00 -0.14 0.55
C GLY A 290 -9.31 -1.35 -0.09
N ILE A 291 -9.77 -2.58 0.17
CA ILE A 291 -9.10 -3.81 -0.29
C ILE A 291 -9.58 -4.18 -1.69
N ARG A 292 -8.66 -4.20 -2.65
CA ARG A 292 -8.96 -4.49 -4.06
C ARG A 292 -9.14 -5.98 -4.34
N SER A 293 -8.34 -6.85 -3.71
CA SER A 293 -8.35 -8.29 -3.98
C SER A 293 -8.30 -9.11 -2.70
N GLY A 294 -9.15 -10.14 -2.65
CA GLY A 294 -9.21 -11.06 -1.52
C GLY A 294 -9.53 -12.49 -1.94
N SER A 295 -9.12 -13.46 -1.12
CA SER A 295 -9.48 -14.87 -1.31
C SER A 295 -9.79 -15.50 0.04
N VAL A 296 -10.78 -16.39 0.07
CA VAL A 296 -11.16 -17.18 1.24
C VAL A 296 -11.34 -18.64 0.83
N ALA A 297 -10.86 -19.56 1.66
CA ALA A 297 -11.14 -20.98 1.52
C ALA A 297 -11.52 -21.60 2.85
N ILE A 298 -12.44 -22.55 2.81
CA ILE A 298 -12.91 -23.33 3.94
C ILE A 298 -12.69 -24.81 3.59
N GLY A 299 -12.06 -25.53 4.50
CA GLY A 299 -11.91 -26.97 4.45
C GLY A 299 -12.61 -27.65 5.62
N ARG A 300 -13.00 -28.90 5.42
CA ARG A 300 -13.48 -29.82 6.44
C ARG A 300 -12.60 -31.06 6.42
N ASP A 301 -11.91 -31.33 7.53
CA ASP A 301 -11.04 -32.49 7.68
C ASP A 301 -10.06 -32.68 6.49
N GLY A 302 -9.46 -31.59 6.03
CA GLY A 302 -8.50 -31.57 4.92
C GLY A 302 -9.09 -31.48 3.51
N THR A 303 -10.41 -31.57 3.36
CA THR A 303 -11.11 -31.42 2.06
C THR A 303 -11.64 -30.00 1.91
N ILE A 304 -11.38 -29.33 0.78
CA ILE A 304 -11.92 -27.99 0.52
C ILE A 304 -13.41 -28.09 0.19
N VAL A 305 -14.24 -27.45 1.02
CA VAL A 305 -15.71 -27.43 0.91
C VAL A 305 -16.23 -26.10 0.39
N ALA A 306 -15.45 -25.02 0.51
CA ALA A 306 -15.74 -23.73 -0.10
C ALA A 306 -14.46 -23.01 -0.52
N SER A 307 -14.50 -22.29 -1.64
CA SER A 307 -13.42 -21.39 -2.03
C SER A 307 -13.94 -20.26 -2.90
N ARG A 308 -13.53 -19.03 -2.57
CA ARG A 308 -14.00 -17.77 -3.16
C ARG A 308 -12.83 -16.85 -3.47
N GLY A 309 -12.86 -16.24 -4.65
CA GLY A 309 -12.05 -15.08 -4.99
C GLY A 309 -12.93 -13.83 -5.06
N TYR A 310 -12.41 -12.70 -4.60
CA TYR A 310 -13.11 -11.42 -4.52
C TYR A 310 -12.28 -10.33 -5.16
N THR A 311 -12.90 -9.53 -6.03
CA THR A 311 -12.28 -8.32 -6.60
C THR A 311 -13.22 -7.14 -6.41
N TRP A 312 -12.70 -6.05 -5.84
CA TRP A 312 -13.34 -4.75 -5.78
C TRP A 312 -12.42 -3.71 -6.41
N ALA A 313 -12.54 -3.55 -7.73
CA ALA A 313 -11.63 -2.73 -8.52
C ALA A 313 -12.27 -2.24 -9.81
N GLU A 314 -11.56 -1.40 -10.54
CA GLU A 314 -11.94 -0.86 -11.84
C GLU A 314 -12.17 -2.00 -12.87
N PRO A 315 -12.98 -1.79 -13.92
CA PRO A 315 -13.37 -2.85 -14.85
C PRO A 315 -12.22 -3.57 -15.57
N ASP A 316 -11.07 -2.91 -15.75
CA ASP A 316 -9.86 -3.45 -16.37
C ASP A 316 -8.90 -4.13 -15.39
N TYR A 317 -9.20 -4.09 -14.09
CA TYR A 317 -8.39 -4.71 -13.07
C TYR A 317 -8.50 -6.25 -13.10
N PRO A 318 -7.40 -7.00 -12.97
CA PRO A 318 -7.43 -8.46 -12.99
C PRO A 318 -8.36 -9.09 -11.94
N ILE A 319 -9.21 -10.02 -12.37
CA ILE A 319 -10.14 -10.74 -11.49
C ILE A 319 -9.38 -11.76 -10.64
N THR A 320 -9.65 -11.76 -9.34
CA THR A 320 -9.11 -12.72 -8.37
C THR A 320 -9.89 -14.03 -8.47
N ALA A 321 -9.18 -15.12 -8.73
CA ALA A 321 -9.72 -16.48 -8.73
C ALA A 321 -9.45 -17.17 -7.38
N PRO A 322 -10.18 -18.26 -7.03
CA PRO A 322 -9.94 -18.97 -5.78
C PRO A 322 -8.50 -19.52 -5.64
N GLY A 323 -7.88 -19.88 -6.78
CA GLY A 323 -6.49 -20.35 -6.86
C GLY A 323 -5.44 -19.25 -7.06
N THR A 324 -5.82 -17.96 -7.07
CA THR A 324 -4.86 -16.86 -7.12
C THR A 324 -3.95 -16.91 -5.89
N THR A 325 -2.64 -16.80 -6.11
CA THR A 325 -1.68 -16.83 -5.00
C THR A 325 -1.47 -15.42 -4.45
N PHE A 326 -1.25 -15.36 -3.14
CA PHE A 326 -0.89 -14.13 -2.44
C PHE A 326 0.39 -14.40 -1.65
N ARG A 327 1.20 -13.37 -1.45
CA ARG A 327 2.14 -13.27 -0.35
C ARG A 327 1.41 -13.53 0.95
N ILE A 328 1.89 -14.47 1.73
CA ILE A 328 1.18 -14.96 2.93
C ILE A 328 1.84 -14.50 4.23
N ALA A 329 2.87 -13.65 4.14
CA ALA A 329 3.58 -13.10 5.27
C ALA A 329 3.90 -14.20 6.31
N SER A 330 3.68 -13.92 7.60
CA SER A 330 3.97 -14.85 8.68
C SER A 330 3.22 -16.19 8.63
N LEU A 331 2.24 -16.42 7.75
CA LEU A 331 1.71 -17.77 7.53
C LEU A 331 2.77 -18.70 6.92
N SER A 332 3.83 -18.16 6.31
CA SER A 332 5.00 -18.93 5.84
C SER A 332 5.57 -19.85 6.93
N LYS A 333 5.47 -19.43 8.19
CA LYS A 333 5.96 -20.18 9.35
C LYS A 333 5.23 -21.49 9.59
N ILE A 334 3.97 -21.59 9.18
CA ILE A 334 3.18 -22.84 9.22
C ILE A 334 3.87 -23.91 8.37
N PHE A 335 4.33 -23.53 7.17
CA PHE A 335 5.02 -24.42 6.25
C PHE A 335 6.39 -24.85 6.79
N THR A 336 7.14 -23.94 7.39
CA THR A 336 8.41 -24.27 8.07
C THR A 336 8.20 -25.27 9.21
N ALA A 337 7.19 -25.03 10.07
CA ALA A 337 6.87 -25.92 11.18
C ALA A 337 6.43 -27.31 10.68
N ALA A 338 5.60 -27.36 9.64
CA ALA A 338 5.19 -28.61 9.00
C ALA A 338 6.40 -29.40 8.46
N ALA A 339 7.33 -28.74 7.77
CA ALA A 339 8.53 -29.39 7.25
C ALA A 339 9.43 -29.94 8.37
N LEU A 340 9.62 -29.19 9.45
CA LEU A 340 10.39 -29.64 10.61
C LEU A 340 9.75 -30.86 11.27
N SER A 341 8.43 -30.84 11.50
CA SER A 341 7.68 -31.99 12.02
C SER A 341 7.94 -33.24 11.19
N ARG A 342 7.84 -33.13 9.85
CA ARG A 342 8.03 -34.25 8.93
C ARG A 342 9.48 -34.73 8.86
N LEU A 343 10.44 -33.83 8.95
CA LEU A 343 11.86 -34.19 9.00
C LEU A 343 12.22 -34.90 10.31
N VAL A 344 11.64 -34.50 11.44
CA VAL A 344 11.81 -35.18 12.73
C VAL A 344 11.16 -36.57 12.70
N GLU A 345 9.93 -36.68 12.20
CA GLU A 345 9.25 -37.98 12.00
C GLU A 345 10.02 -38.91 11.07
N ALA A 346 10.68 -38.37 10.05
CA ALA A 346 11.54 -39.12 9.12
C ALA A 346 12.93 -39.45 9.70
N GLY A 347 13.23 -39.10 10.95
CA GLY A 347 14.51 -39.35 11.61
C GLY A 347 15.68 -38.54 11.03
N ARG A 348 15.40 -37.47 10.29
CA ARG A 348 16.42 -36.58 9.67
C ARG A 348 16.90 -35.47 10.59
N LEU A 349 16.15 -35.19 11.64
CA LEU A 349 16.38 -34.12 12.60
C LEU A 349 15.81 -34.54 13.97
N ALA A 350 16.29 -33.94 15.06
CA ALA A 350 15.63 -34.04 16.36
C ALA A 350 15.29 -32.65 16.89
N TRP A 351 14.22 -32.54 17.68
CA TRP A 351 13.87 -31.26 18.33
C TRP A 351 14.97 -30.75 19.27
N SER A 352 15.76 -31.64 19.84
CA SER A 352 16.91 -31.32 20.69
C SER A 352 18.18 -30.97 19.92
N THR A 353 18.17 -30.99 18.58
CA THR A 353 19.35 -30.64 17.77
C THR A 353 19.74 -29.18 18.00
N PRO A 354 21.00 -28.87 18.35
CA PRO A 354 21.51 -27.50 18.44
C PRO A 354 21.54 -26.83 17.05
N ALA A 355 20.84 -25.70 16.89
CA ALA A 355 20.51 -25.16 15.58
C ALA A 355 21.70 -24.51 14.88
N PHE A 356 22.42 -23.57 15.52
CA PHE A 356 23.58 -22.90 14.91
C PHE A 356 24.71 -23.88 14.55
N PRO A 357 25.14 -24.80 15.44
CA PRO A 357 26.13 -25.81 15.08
C PRO A 357 25.67 -26.71 13.93
N PHE A 358 24.38 -27.08 13.90
CA PHE A 358 23.83 -27.93 12.84
C PHE A 358 23.88 -27.29 11.45
N VAL A 359 23.65 -25.98 11.36
CA VAL A 359 23.76 -25.25 10.09
C VAL A 359 25.20 -24.81 9.76
N GLY A 360 26.16 -25.12 10.65
CA GLY A 360 27.59 -24.83 10.47
C GLY A 360 27.99 -23.39 10.82
N ILE A 361 27.16 -22.65 11.56
CA ILE A 361 27.49 -21.31 12.02
C ILE A 361 28.23 -21.40 13.36
N THR A 362 29.50 -21.02 13.35
CA THR A 362 30.39 -21.08 14.52
C THR A 362 31.14 -19.77 14.79
N SER A 363 30.93 -18.75 13.94
CA SER A 363 31.58 -17.44 14.09
C SER A 363 30.65 -16.30 13.69
N PRO A 364 30.65 -15.18 14.45
CA PRO A 364 29.75 -14.07 14.18
C PRO A 364 30.26 -13.19 13.04
N LEU A 365 29.37 -12.32 12.56
CA LEU A 365 29.73 -11.14 11.78
C LEU A 365 29.15 -9.88 12.47
N PRO A 366 29.93 -8.78 12.61
CA PRO A 366 31.35 -8.63 12.28
C PRO A 366 32.26 -9.61 13.05
N ALA A 367 33.45 -9.87 12.51
CA ALA A 367 34.43 -10.72 13.20
C ALA A 367 34.87 -10.06 14.52
N GLY A 368 35.00 -10.87 15.59
CA GLY A 368 35.38 -10.39 16.93
C GLY A 368 34.22 -9.95 17.81
N THR A 369 32.97 -9.97 17.32
CA THR A 369 31.78 -9.76 18.14
C THR A 369 31.71 -10.82 19.25
N PRO A 370 31.53 -10.45 20.53
CA PRO A 370 31.28 -11.40 21.61
C PRO A 370 29.96 -12.15 21.38
N VAL A 371 29.97 -13.47 21.50
CA VAL A 371 28.78 -14.31 21.36
C VAL A 371 28.35 -14.78 22.74
N ASP A 372 27.04 -14.72 23.01
CA ASP A 372 26.46 -15.33 24.21
C ASP A 372 26.67 -16.86 24.14
N PRO A 373 27.35 -17.50 25.11
CA PRO A 373 27.58 -18.94 25.09
C PRO A 373 26.31 -19.79 24.99
N ALA A 374 25.16 -19.26 25.39
CA ALA A 374 23.88 -19.94 25.25
C ALA A 374 23.41 -20.07 23.79
N ALA A 375 23.97 -19.28 22.86
CA ALA A 375 23.59 -19.32 21.44
C ALA A 375 23.83 -20.72 20.83
N ASP A 376 24.97 -21.35 21.13
CA ASP A 376 25.30 -22.70 20.66
C ASP A 376 24.38 -23.78 21.22
N ALA A 377 23.73 -23.53 22.37
CA ALA A 377 22.81 -24.45 23.01
C ALA A 377 21.35 -24.30 22.52
N ILE A 378 21.04 -23.29 21.71
CA ILE A 378 19.68 -23.07 21.19
C ILE A 378 19.29 -24.25 20.29
N THR A 379 18.23 -24.95 20.68
CA THR A 379 17.71 -26.11 19.97
C THR A 379 16.65 -25.74 18.93
N VAL A 380 16.45 -26.61 17.93
CA VAL A 380 15.36 -26.50 16.95
C VAL A 380 13.99 -26.36 17.65
N GLY A 381 13.76 -27.15 18.70
CA GLY A 381 12.53 -27.09 19.49
C GLY A 381 12.32 -25.73 20.14
N GLN A 382 13.36 -25.14 20.76
CA GLN A 382 13.27 -23.82 21.38
C GLN A 382 12.99 -22.68 20.37
N LEU A 383 13.48 -22.81 19.14
CA LEU A 383 13.15 -21.87 18.06
C LEU A 383 11.67 -21.93 17.68
N VAL A 384 11.13 -23.14 17.52
CA VAL A 384 9.72 -23.37 17.15
C VAL A 384 8.77 -22.98 18.29
N LEU A 385 9.14 -23.29 19.54
CA LEU A 385 8.35 -23.01 20.74
C LEU A 385 8.56 -21.60 21.30
N ARG A 386 9.26 -20.71 20.58
CA ARG A 386 9.43 -19.30 20.96
C ARG A 386 10.17 -19.10 22.30
N THR A 387 11.03 -20.05 22.68
CA THR A 387 11.81 -20.01 23.93
C THR A 387 13.32 -19.80 23.71
N SER A 388 13.75 -19.62 22.46
CA SER A 388 15.17 -19.45 22.08
C SER A 388 15.83 -18.15 22.56
N ARG A 389 15.04 -17.14 22.96
CA ARG A 389 15.51 -15.78 23.30
C ARG A 389 16.18 -15.03 22.15
N LEU A 390 16.16 -15.55 20.90
CA LEU A 390 16.62 -14.79 19.75
C LEU A 390 15.78 -13.51 19.56
N PRO A 391 16.37 -12.44 19.01
CA PRO A 391 15.66 -11.18 18.79
C PRO A 391 14.42 -11.38 17.91
N ARG A 392 13.42 -10.52 18.09
CA ARG A 392 12.16 -10.58 17.32
C ARG A 392 12.43 -10.52 15.82
N ASP A 393 13.29 -9.59 15.41
CA ASP A 393 13.64 -9.28 14.04
C ASP A 393 15.13 -9.01 13.95
N PHE A 394 15.71 -9.22 12.78
CA PHE A 394 17.07 -8.79 12.46
C PHE A 394 17.13 -8.45 10.97
N GLY A 395 17.97 -7.48 10.59
CA GLY A 395 18.19 -7.17 9.18
C GLY A 395 16.93 -6.77 8.41
N ARG A 396 15.88 -6.24 9.04
CA ARG A 396 14.69 -5.73 8.32
C ARG A 396 15.07 -4.64 7.31
N GLN A 397 16.09 -3.85 7.65
CA GLN A 397 16.79 -2.92 6.76
C GLN A 397 18.06 -3.59 6.21
N GLN A 398 17.89 -4.62 5.36
CA GLN A 398 19.01 -5.36 4.80
C GLN A 398 20.05 -4.50 4.11
N ARG A 399 19.63 -3.41 3.45
CA ARG A 399 20.55 -2.47 2.81
C ARG A 399 21.53 -1.83 3.81
N GLU A 400 21.02 -1.40 4.97
CA GLU A 400 21.83 -0.81 6.03
C GLU A 400 22.82 -1.85 6.57
N LEU A 401 22.31 -3.04 6.91
CA LEU A 401 23.12 -4.15 7.39
C LEU A 401 24.22 -4.54 6.39
N ALA A 402 23.85 -4.72 5.13
CA ALA A 402 24.74 -5.06 4.03
C ALA A 402 25.84 -4.00 3.85
N THR A 403 25.48 -2.72 3.94
CA THR A 403 26.45 -1.61 3.87
C THR A 403 27.40 -1.64 5.06
N GLN A 404 26.88 -1.82 6.29
CA GLN A 404 27.67 -1.89 7.52
C GLN A 404 28.67 -3.04 7.50
N LEU A 405 28.28 -4.19 6.96
CA LEU A 405 29.11 -5.39 6.87
C LEU A 405 30.06 -5.38 5.66
N GLY A 406 30.01 -4.37 4.78
CA GLY A 406 30.81 -4.32 3.57
C GLY A 406 30.38 -5.33 2.50
N VAL A 407 29.12 -5.78 2.53
CA VAL A 407 28.53 -6.75 1.61
C VAL A 407 27.28 -6.14 0.94
N PRO A 408 27.38 -5.05 0.17
CA PRO A 408 26.23 -4.29 -0.38
C PRO A 408 25.59 -5.01 -1.59
N VAL A 409 25.10 -6.23 -1.37
CA VAL A 409 24.38 -7.03 -2.37
C VAL A 409 22.96 -7.33 -1.88
N ALA A 410 22.01 -7.38 -2.81
CA ALA A 410 20.64 -7.82 -2.56
C ALA A 410 20.28 -8.99 -3.48
N PRO A 411 19.64 -10.06 -2.96
CA PRO A 411 19.43 -10.33 -1.53
C PRO A 411 20.74 -10.57 -0.78
N VAL A 412 20.80 -10.24 0.51
CA VAL A 412 21.97 -10.53 1.36
C VAL A 412 22.12 -12.05 1.52
N PRO A 413 23.34 -12.63 1.38
CA PRO A 413 23.53 -14.07 1.52
C PRO A 413 23.08 -14.60 2.88
N THR A 414 22.42 -15.77 2.90
CA THR A 414 21.91 -16.40 4.13
C THR A 414 23.00 -16.61 5.19
N ASP A 415 24.20 -17.05 4.80
CA ASP A 415 25.33 -17.21 5.73
C ASP A 415 25.68 -15.89 6.44
N VAL A 416 25.72 -14.78 5.70
CA VAL A 416 26.00 -13.45 6.27
C VAL A 416 24.92 -13.07 7.28
N LEU A 417 23.66 -13.28 6.93
CA LEU A 417 22.52 -13.02 7.81
C LEU A 417 22.56 -13.87 9.08
N LEU A 418 22.85 -15.17 8.99
CA LEU A 418 22.88 -16.07 10.14
C LEU A 418 24.11 -15.84 11.04
N ARG A 419 25.27 -15.51 10.47
CA ARG A 419 26.46 -15.11 11.25
C ARG A 419 26.25 -13.79 11.96
N TYR A 420 25.54 -12.85 11.33
CA TYR A 420 25.14 -11.62 12.02
C TYR A 420 24.18 -11.93 13.17
N LEU A 421 23.12 -12.72 12.92
CA LEU A 421 22.17 -13.15 13.94
C LEU A 421 22.85 -13.87 15.11
N TYR A 422 23.84 -14.72 14.83
CA TYR A 422 24.62 -15.44 15.84
C TYR A 422 25.38 -14.51 16.80
N GLY A 423 25.79 -13.32 16.32
CA GLY A 423 26.45 -12.30 17.15
C GLY A 423 25.51 -11.34 17.88
N LEU A 424 24.19 -11.44 17.68
CA LEU A 424 23.23 -10.56 18.36
C LEU A 424 22.98 -11.02 19.81
N PRO A 425 22.75 -10.07 20.73
CA PRO A 425 22.43 -10.41 22.12
C PRO A 425 21.11 -11.17 22.21
N LEU A 426 21.07 -12.18 23.08
CA LEU A 426 19.83 -12.87 23.43
C LEU A 426 18.97 -11.98 24.33
N ALA A 427 17.65 -12.02 24.13
CA ALA A 427 16.67 -11.38 24.99
C ALA A 427 16.75 -11.92 26.43
N GLY A 428 16.12 -11.22 27.38
CA GLY A 428 16.07 -11.65 28.78
C GLY A 428 15.17 -12.85 29.03
N GLU A 429 14.42 -12.81 30.13
CA GLU A 429 13.47 -13.85 30.51
C GLU A 429 12.37 -14.05 29.45
N VAL A 430 11.97 -15.31 29.24
CA VAL A 430 10.90 -15.68 28.31
C VAL A 430 9.56 -15.57 29.04
N PRO A 431 8.65 -14.68 28.63
CA PRO A 431 7.34 -14.55 29.27
C PRO A 431 6.43 -15.75 28.94
N PRO A 432 5.33 -15.95 29.68
CA PRO A 432 4.26 -16.87 29.28
C PRO A 432 3.76 -16.55 27.86
N GLY A 433 3.69 -17.57 26.99
CA GLY A 433 3.35 -17.39 25.58
C GLY A 433 4.55 -17.11 24.66
N GLY A 434 5.77 -17.10 25.20
CA GLY A 434 7.02 -17.08 24.44
C GLY A 434 7.38 -15.75 23.79
N LEU A 435 8.54 -15.72 23.15
CA LEU A 435 9.06 -14.58 22.39
C LEU A 435 8.90 -14.82 20.89
N TYR A 436 7.97 -14.09 20.27
CA TYR A 436 7.83 -14.11 18.82
C TYR A 436 9.14 -13.69 18.14
N SER A 437 9.65 -14.52 17.23
CA SER A 437 10.89 -14.24 16.51
C SER A 437 10.80 -14.66 15.04
N ASN A 438 10.85 -13.67 14.15
CA ASN A 438 11.13 -13.88 12.74
C ASN A 438 12.56 -14.41 12.57
N ALA A 439 13.50 -13.94 13.38
CA ALA A 439 14.90 -14.36 13.35
C ALA A 439 15.07 -15.88 13.53
N ALA A 440 14.36 -16.44 14.51
CA ALA A 440 14.33 -17.88 14.74
C ALA A 440 13.86 -18.64 13.50
N PHE A 441 12.90 -18.11 12.76
CA PHE A 441 12.38 -18.75 11.55
C PHE A 441 13.28 -18.60 10.31
N HIS A 442 14.15 -17.59 10.25
CA HIS A 442 15.23 -17.58 9.27
C HIS A 442 16.19 -18.74 9.52
N LEU A 443 16.62 -18.94 10.77
CA LEU A 443 17.49 -20.06 11.15
C LEU A 443 16.79 -21.41 10.91
N LEU A 444 15.52 -21.54 11.27
CA LEU A 444 14.76 -22.78 11.02
C LEU A 444 14.59 -23.11 9.54
N THR A 445 14.53 -22.10 8.67
CA THR A 445 14.49 -22.33 7.22
C THR A 445 15.79 -22.98 6.74
N GLU A 446 16.95 -22.50 7.17
CA GLU A 446 18.25 -23.12 6.87
C GLU A 446 18.35 -24.54 7.49
N VAL A 447 17.83 -24.74 8.71
CA VAL A 447 17.77 -26.08 9.32
C VAL A 447 16.98 -27.06 8.44
N VAL A 448 15.85 -26.63 7.87
CA VAL A 448 15.06 -27.46 6.93
C VAL A 448 15.88 -27.81 5.68
N GLU A 449 16.58 -26.84 5.08
CA GLU A 449 17.41 -27.10 3.90
C GLU A 449 18.54 -28.08 4.21
N ARG A 450 19.24 -27.89 5.34
CA ARG A 450 20.34 -28.77 5.79
C ARG A 450 19.89 -30.17 6.13
N ALA A 451 18.79 -30.30 6.88
CA ALA A 451 18.26 -31.60 7.27
C ALA A 451 17.70 -32.38 6.09
N SER A 452 17.10 -31.69 5.10
CA SER A 452 16.53 -32.32 3.91
C SER A 452 17.56 -32.63 2.82
N GLY A 453 18.57 -31.78 2.65
CA GLY A 453 19.48 -31.76 1.51
C GLY A 453 18.87 -31.12 0.25
N LEU A 454 17.80 -30.33 0.40
CA LEU A 454 17.05 -29.71 -0.69
C LEU A 454 16.87 -28.21 -0.44
N PRO A 455 16.73 -27.37 -1.49
CA PRO A 455 16.26 -26.00 -1.33
C PRO A 455 14.89 -25.97 -0.63
N PHE A 456 14.58 -24.89 0.08
CA PHE A 456 13.46 -24.82 1.02
C PHE A 456 12.12 -25.22 0.39
N VAL A 457 11.78 -24.66 -0.78
CA VAL A 457 10.52 -25.02 -1.49
C VAL A 457 10.55 -26.48 -1.96
N GLY A 458 11.71 -27.01 -2.36
CA GLY A 458 11.85 -28.43 -2.69
C GLY A 458 11.70 -29.35 -1.48
N ALA A 459 12.13 -28.90 -0.29
CA ALA A 459 11.88 -29.60 0.96
C ALA A 459 10.38 -29.56 1.32
N LEU A 460 9.72 -28.41 1.17
CA LEU A 460 8.27 -28.31 1.35
C LEU A 460 7.53 -29.28 0.41
N ASP A 461 7.88 -29.25 -0.88
CA ASP A 461 7.26 -30.11 -1.91
C ASP A 461 7.34 -31.59 -1.52
N ARG A 462 8.55 -32.06 -1.20
CA ARG A 462 8.82 -33.47 -0.88
C ARG A 462 8.16 -33.95 0.42
N TYR A 463 8.23 -33.15 1.49
CA TYR A 463 7.87 -33.62 2.83
C TYR A 463 6.47 -33.21 3.28
N VAL A 464 5.87 -32.20 2.65
CA VAL A 464 4.59 -31.61 3.07
C VAL A 464 3.60 -31.53 1.91
N LEU A 465 3.94 -30.85 0.81
CA LEU A 465 2.95 -30.40 -0.18
C LEU A 465 2.45 -31.52 -1.10
N ALA A 466 3.33 -32.43 -1.52
CA ALA A 466 2.98 -33.52 -2.42
C ALA A 466 1.91 -34.46 -1.83
N GLU A 467 2.00 -34.73 -0.52
CA GLU A 467 1.01 -35.53 0.22
C GLU A 467 -0.38 -34.86 0.25
N LEU A 468 -0.42 -33.53 0.25
CA LEU A 468 -1.64 -32.73 0.28
C LEU A 468 -2.13 -32.29 -1.12
N GLY A 469 -1.43 -32.72 -2.18
CA GLY A 469 -1.73 -32.34 -3.56
C GLY A 469 -1.62 -30.83 -3.82
N ILE A 470 -0.74 -30.13 -3.11
CA ILE A 470 -0.50 -28.69 -3.24
C ILE A 470 0.64 -28.45 -4.23
N ARG A 471 0.49 -27.47 -5.13
CA ARG A 471 1.45 -27.18 -6.22
C ARG A 471 1.76 -25.69 -6.41
N ASP A 472 1.17 -24.83 -5.61
CA ASP A 472 1.16 -23.37 -5.81
C ASP A 472 1.92 -22.62 -4.70
N VAL A 473 2.84 -23.30 -4.01
CA VAL A 473 3.72 -22.68 -3.02
C VAL A 473 5.04 -22.30 -3.68
N ALA A 474 5.42 -21.03 -3.57
CA ALA A 474 6.68 -20.53 -4.10
C ALA A 474 7.25 -19.41 -3.22
N VAL A 475 8.49 -19.02 -3.49
CA VAL A 475 9.09 -17.81 -2.91
C VAL A 475 8.57 -16.60 -3.69
N ALA A 476 8.01 -15.64 -2.97
CA ALA A 476 7.62 -14.34 -3.51
C ALA A 476 8.83 -13.57 -4.02
N ARG A 477 8.63 -12.73 -5.04
CA ARG A 477 9.65 -11.80 -5.50
C ARG A 477 9.39 -10.42 -4.95
N THR A 478 10.43 -9.78 -4.44
CA THR A 478 10.32 -8.45 -3.82
C THR A 478 9.95 -7.39 -4.86
N ALA A 479 10.68 -7.36 -5.98
CA ALA A 479 10.45 -6.39 -7.04
C ALA A 479 9.13 -6.66 -7.79
N VAL A 480 8.32 -5.61 -8.00
CA VAL A 480 7.03 -5.70 -8.72
C VAL A 480 7.17 -6.35 -10.11
N ARG A 481 8.23 -6.01 -10.85
CA ARG A 481 8.52 -6.55 -12.19
C ARG A 481 8.90 -8.03 -12.21
N ALA A 482 9.24 -8.60 -11.06
CA ALA A 482 9.59 -10.01 -10.90
C ALA A 482 8.44 -10.83 -10.30
N ARG A 483 7.25 -10.24 -10.12
CA ARG A 483 6.04 -10.91 -9.60
C ARG A 483 5.85 -12.28 -10.26
N GLN A 484 5.53 -13.29 -9.45
CA GLN A 484 5.37 -14.65 -9.94
C GLN A 484 4.11 -14.79 -10.81
N PRO A 485 4.10 -15.69 -11.81
CA PRO A 485 2.88 -16.01 -12.55
C PRO A 485 1.76 -16.49 -11.61
N GLY A 486 0.56 -15.94 -11.76
CA GLY A 486 -0.61 -16.29 -10.93
C GLY A 486 -0.66 -15.61 -9.55
N GLU A 487 0.36 -14.83 -9.18
CA GLU A 487 0.32 -13.95 -8.00
C GLU A 487 -0.61 -12.76 -8.25
N VAL A 488 -1.41 -12.41 -7.24
CA VAL A 488 -2.29 -11.24 -7.27
C VAL A 488 -1.53 -9.96 -7.62
N VAL A 489 -2.21 -9.02 -8.28
CA VAL A 489 -1.62 -7.73 -8.64
C VAL A 489 -1.86 -6.68 -7.55
N GLY A 490 -1.06 -5.60 -7.56
CA GLY A 490 -1.35 -4.38 -6.82
C GLY A 490 -1.40 -4.55 -5.29
N TYR A 491 -0.35 -5.12 -4.69
CA TYR A 491 -0.11 -4.95 -3.25
C TYR A 491 0.02 -3.47 -2.90
N ASP A 492 -0.90 -2.97 -2.10
CA ASP A 492 -1.05 -1.53 -1.86
C ASP A 492 -0.54 -1.10 -0.48
N HIS A 493 0.35 -0.10 -0.48
CA HIS A 493 0.74 0.67 0.68
C HIS A 493 1.17 2.08 0.25
N ALA A 494 0.66 3.10 0.95
CA ALA A 494 0.90 4.52 0.67
C ALA A 494 2.38 4.94 0.83
N ASP A 495 3.08 4.33 1.78
CA ASP A 495 4.44 4.76 2.11
C ASP A 495 5.52 4.11 1.22
N VAL A 496 6.55 4.90 0.95
CA VAL A 496 7.83 4.46 0.39
C VAL A 496 8.94 4.61 1.43
N ARG A 497 10.00 3.81 1.29
CA ARG A 497 11.21 3.88 2.13
C ARG A 497 12.45 3.69 1.26
N ALA A 498 13.63 3.82 1.87
CA ALA A 498 14.89 3.45 1.22
C ALA A 498 14.78 2.04 0.64
N SER A 499 15.05 1.93 -0.66
CA SER A 499 15.01 0.66 -1.37
C SER A 499 15.99 -0.32 -0.72
N GLN A 500 15.53 -1.55 -0.48
CA GLN A 500 16.36 -2.66 0.02
C GLN A 500 17.01 -3.48 -1.12
N LEU A 501 16.69 -3.17 -2.39
CA LEU A 501 17.20 -3.88 -3.58
C LEU A 501 18.21 -3.04 -4.37
N ASP A 502 17.86 -1.78 -4.62
CA ASP A 502 18.74 -0.77 -5.18
C ASP A 502 19.48 -0.01 -4.06
N PHE A 503 20.81 -0.08 -4.11
CA PHE A 503 21.73 0.51 -3.13
C PHE A 503 22.16 1.94 -3.49
N ALA A 504 21.70 2.52 -4.61
CA ALA A 504 21.97 3.92 -4.92
C ALA A 504 21.51 4.81 -3.74
N PRO A 505 22.31 5.81 -3.30
CA PRO A 505 22.13 6.54 -2.04
C PRO A 505 20.71 7.04 -1.76
N ASP A 506 19.95 7.32 -2.81
CA ASP A 506 18.66 7.95 -2.77
C ASP A 506 17.55 7.11 -3.45
N ALA A 507 17.84 5.84 -3.76
CA ALA A 507 16.84 4.91 -4.28
C ALA A 507 15.74 4.64 -3.25
N LEU A 508 14.49 4.82 -3.69
CA LEU A 508 13.28 4.51 -2.92
C LEU A 508 12.54 3.34 -3.55
N ALA A 509 11.82 2.60 -2.72
CA ALA A 509 10.89 1.57 -3.16
C ALA A 509 9.59 1.66 -2.36
N PRO A 510 8.44 1.30 -2.94
CA PRO A 510 7.22 1.06 -2.17
C PRO A 510 7.49 0.04 -1.08
N ASN A 511 6.88 0.23 0.09
CA ASN A 511 7.11 -0.69 1.19
C ASN A 511 6.78 -2.14 0.80
N ALA A 512 5.66 -2.34 0.08
CA ALA A 512 5.25 -3.63 -0.43
C ALA A 512 6.22 -4.24 -1.47
N TYR A 513 7.10 -3.47 -2.09
CA TYR A 513 7.97 -3.92 -3.19
C TYR A 513 9.46 -3.67 -2.92
N GLY A 514 9.86 -3.84 -1.66
CA GLY A 514 11.27 -3.76 -1.26
C GLY A 514 11.64 -2.53 -0.46
N GLY A 515 10.67 -1.74 0.02
CA GLY A 515 10.90 -0.72 1.03
C GLY A 515 10.88 -1.29 2.46
N GLU A 516 10.02 -2.27 2.77
CA GLU A 516 9.94 -2.86 4.12
C GLU A 516 10.81 -4.11 4.31
N MET A 517 10.85 -5.02 3.34
CA MET A 517 11.56 -6.29 3.47
C MET A 517 11.96 -6.90 2.12
N VAL A 518 12.97 -7.77 2.15
CA VAL A 518 13.42 -8.58 1.01
C VAL A 518 12.87 -10.01 1.15
N LEU A 519 11.82 -10.32 0.40
CA LEU A 519 11.07 -11.57 0.46
C LEU A 519 11.93 -12.81 0.14
N GLU A 520 12.92 -12.68 -0.75
CA GLU A 520 13.80 -13.77 -1.17
C GLU A 520 14.67 -14.31 -0.03
N THR A 521 14.93 -13.51 1.00
CA THR A 521 15.67 -13.94 2.20
C THR A 521 14.74 -14.35 3.34
N ALA A 522 13.46 -13.97 3.24
CA ALA A 522 12.45 -14.20 4.26
C ALA A 522 11.68 -15.50 4.05
N LEU A 523 12.09 -16.38 3.13
CA LEU A 523 11.59 -17.72 2.83
C LEU A 523 10.49 -18.24 3.81
N GLY A 524 10.85 -19.10 4.76
CA GLY A 524 9.93 -19.67 5.73
C GLY A 524 9.52 -18.73 6.86
N SER A 525 10.11 -17.54 6.97
CA SER A 525 9.73 -16.54 7.99
C SER A 525 8.57 -15.66 7.53
N GLY A 526 8.44 -15.38 6.23
CA GLY A 526 7.49 -14.42 5.70
C GLY A 526 7.40 -14.31 4.17
N GLY A 527 8.29 -14.97 3.43
CA GLY A 527 8.52 -14.72 2.00
C GLY A 527 7.79 -15.66 1.04
N LEU A 528 6.87 -16.52 1.51
CA LEU A 528 6.13 -17.41 0.62
C LEU A 528 4.93 -16.72 -0.04
N ILE A 529 4.57 -17.22 -1.23
CA ILE A 529 3.24 -17.07 -1.84
C ILE A 529 2.54 -18.43 -1.89
N THR A 530 1.21 -18.43 -1.77
CA THR A 530 0.32 -19.57 -2.06
C THR A 530 -1.16 -19.12 -2.07
N SER A 531 -2.10 -20.02 -2.34
CA SER A 531 -3.54 -19.76 -2.33
C SER A 531 -4.19 -20.07 -0.97
N ALA A 532 -5.39 -19.52 -0.74
CA ALA A 532 -6.16 -19.80 0.48
C ALA A 532 -6.53 -21.29 0.62
N PRO A 533 -6.94 -22.01 -0.46
CA PRO A 533 -7.15 -23.46 -0.42
C PRO A 533 -5.93 -24.25 0.08
N SER A 534 -4.74 -23.90 -0.40
CA SER A 534 -3.51 -24.59 0.00
C SER A 534 -3.21 -24.40 1.49
N ILE A 535 -3.41 -23.20 2.03
CA ILE A 535 -3.28 -22.96 3.48
C ILE A 535 -4.29 -23.78 4.26
N ALA A 536 -5.57 -23.79 3.85
CA ALA A 536 -6.62 -24.54 4.53
C ALA A 536 -6.32 -26.05 4.58
N ARG A 537 -5.74 -26.63 3.52
CA ARG A 537 -5.29 -28.03 3.51
C ARG A 537 -4.12 -28.30 4.46
N VAL A 538 -3.15 -27.38 4.54
CA VAL A 538 -1.98 -27.54 5.43
C VAL A 538 -2.41 -27.50 6.89
N ILE A 539 -3.25 -26.54 7.28
CA ILE A 539 -3.64 -26.37 8.69
C ILE A 539 -4.55 -27.49 9.21
N ALA A 540 -5.21 -28.22 8.31
CA ALA A 540 -5.96 -29.42 8.67
C ALA A 540 -5.06 -30.56 9.20
N ARG A 541 -3.74 -30.50 8.97
CA ARG A 541 -2.79 -31.55 9.40
C ARG A 541 -1.71 -31.06 10.36
N TYR A 542 -1.34 -29.79 10.29
CA TYR A 542 -0.19 -29.21 11.00
C TYR A 542 -0.60 -28.03 11.90
N PRO A 543 0.25 -27.64 12.87
CA PRO A 543 -0.09 -26.58 13.81
C PRO A 543 -0.25 -25.23 13.10
N VAL A 544 -1.35 -24.54 13.34
CA VAL A 544 -1.57 -23.17 12.85
C VAL A 544 -0.64 -22.20 13.58
N TRP A 545 -0.44 -22.39 14.89
CA TRP A 545 0.35 -21.51 15.75
C TRP A 545 0.58 -22.16 17.10
N ASN A 546 1.83 -22.45 17.50
CA ASN A 546 2.16 -23.12 18.77
C ASN A 546 1.74 -22.30 20.01
N ALA A 547 0.46 -22.24 20.37
CA ALA A 547 -0.11 -21.24 21.29
C ALA A 547 0.20 -21.53 22.76
N ASP A 548 0.48 -22.79 23.08
CA ASP A 548 0.80 -23.25 24.43
C ASP A 548 2.30 -23.54 24.65
N ASP A 549 3.13 -23.21 23.66
CA ASP A 549 4.58 -23.48 23.68
C ASP A 549 4.95 -24.96 23.93
N THR A 550 4.04 -25.90 23.62
CA THR A 550 4.31 -27.36 23.68
C THR A 550 3.98 -28.11 22.39
N HIS A 551 3.08 -27.59 21.55
CA HIS A 551 2.73 -28.23 20.29
C HIS A 551 3.85 -28.07 19.25
N LEU A 552 4.44 -29.20 18.86
CA LEU A 552 5.47 -29.29 17.82
C LEU A 552 4.96 -29.98 16.54
N THR A 553 3.86 -30.73 16.63
CA THR A 553 3.32 -31.58 15.57
C THR A 553 1.78 -31.62 15.62
N GLY A 554 1.15 -32.07 14.53
CA GLY A 554 -0.29 -32.30 14.45
C GLY A 554 -1.16 -31.05 14.32
N ARG A 555 -2.46 -31.23 14.07
CA ARG A 555 -3.42 -30.13 13.94
C ARG A 555 -3.64 -29.44 15.28
N GLU A 556 -3.66 -28.11 15.28
CA GLU A 556 -3.88 -27.29 16.49
C GLU A 556 -5.07 -26.33 16.30
N VAL A 557 -6.01 -26.32 17.26
CA VAL A 557 -7.20 -25.45 17.21
C VAL A 557 -6.83 -24.04 17.67
N THR A 558 -6.44 -23.20 16.73
CA THR A 558 -5.99 -21.82 17.00
C THR A 558 -6.06 -20.96 15.75
N THR A 559 -5.60 -19.71 15.84
CA THR A 559 -5.50 -18.78 14.71
C THR A 559 -4.11 -18.19 14.60
N ARG A 560 -3.63 -18.05 13.36
CA ARG A 560 -2.45 -17.28 13.03
C ARG A 560 -2.81 -16.18 12.05
N PHE A 561 -2.17 -15.03 12.23
CA PHE A 561 -2.18 -13.95 11.24
C PHE A 561 -0.79 -13.74 10.64
N GLY A 562 -0.77 -13.21 9.43
CA GLY A 562 0.42 -12.70 8.79
C GLY A 562 0.15 -11.34 8.14
N ALA A 563 1.06 -10.41 8.34
CA ALA A 563 1.00 -9.11 7.70
C ALA A 563 2.40 -8.52 7.49
N PHE A 564 2.51 -7.74 6.43
CA PHE A 564 3.53 -6.74 6.16
C PHE A 564 2.88 -5.72 5.20
N ASP A 565 3.54 -4.63 4.88
CA ASP A 565 3.01 -3.53 4.06
C ASP A 565 2.53 -4.07 2.70
N GLY A 566 1.26 -3.81 2.39
CA GLY A 566 0.59 -4.39 1.23
C GLY A 566 -0.03 -5.76 1.43
N THR A 567 0.15 -6.47 2.54
CA THR A 567 -0.33 -7.86 2.69
C THR A 567 -1.02 -8.09 4.03
N SER A 568 -2.14 -8.82 4.02
CA SER A 568 -2.75 -9.38 5.22
C SER A 568 -3.32 -10.76 4.96
N SER A 569 -3.17 -11.63 5.94
CA SER A 569 -3.53 -13.04 5.84
C SER A 569 -3.92 -13.60 7.19
N GLY A 570 -4.77 -14.61 7.19
CA GLY A 570 -5.15 -15.34 8.39
C GLY A 570 -5.47 -16.79 8.09
N ALA A 571 -5.23 -17.64 9.08
CA ALA A 571 -5.52 -19.06 9.05
C ALA A 571 -6.08 -19.48 10.42
N THR A 572 -7.20 -20.19 10.42
CA THR A 572 -7.90 -20.59 11.64
C THR A 572 -8.33 -22.05 11.54
N SER A 573 -7.97 -22.82 12.57
CA SER A 573 -8.44 -24.19 12.77
C SER A 573 -9.45 -24.24 13.91
N ARG A 574 -10.64 -24.78 13.64
CA ARG A 574 -11.75 -24.82 14.61
C ARG A 574 -11.90 -26.20 15.25
N ARG A 575 -12.66 -26.27 16.35
CA ARG A 575 -12.89 -27.52 17.10
C ARG A 575 -13.85 -28.48 16.40
N ASP A 576 -14.67 -27.98 15.49
CA ASP A 576 -15.72 -28.71 14.75
C ASP A 576 -15.22 -29.37 13.45
N GLY A 577 -13.90 -29.40 13.24
CA GLY A 577 -13.28 -29.98 12.04
C GLY A 577 -13.20 -29.02 10.84
N LEU A 578 -13.72 -27.80 10.97
CA LEU A 578 -13.60 -26.78 9.94
C LEU A 578 -12.30 -25.99 10.09
N ASP A 579 -11.69 -25.70 8.96
CA ASP A 579 -10.45 -24.95 8.81
C ASP A 579 -10.67 -23.87 7.76
N PHE A 580 -10.19 -22.64 7.97
CA PHE A 580 -10.28 -21.61 6.94
C PHE A 580 -9.05 -20.73 6.87
N ALA A 581 -8.85 -20.16 5.70
CA ALA A 581 -7.83 -19.15 5.44
C ALA A 581 -8.40 -17.99 4.64
N PHE A 582 -7.87 -16.79 4.88
CA PHE A 582 -8.16 -15.59 4.10
C PHE A 582 -6.88 -14.85 3.73
N LEU A 583 -6.86 -14.22 2.56
CA LEU A 583 -5.72 -13.52 1.98
C LEU A 583 -6.18 -12.20 1.36
N PHE A 584 -5.43 -11.12 1.57
CA PHE A 584 -5.70 -9.78 1.03
C PHE A 584 -4.43 -9.13 0.47
N ASN A 585 -4.57 -8.39 -0.63
CA ASN A 585 -3.49 -7.60 -1.23
C ASN A 585 -3.35 -6.18 -0.63
N ARG A 586 -3.76 -6.02 0.63
CA ARG A 586 -3.58 -4.78 1.40
C ARG A 586 -3.31 -5.13 2.86
N ARG A 587 -2.50 -4.31 3.53
CA ARG A 587 -2.31 -4.41 4.98
C ARG A 587 -3.52 -3.82 5.70
N VAL A 588 -4.09 -4.58 6.62
CA VAL A 588 -5.11 -4.13 7.59
C VAL A 588 -4.54 -4.18 9.01
N ALA A 589 -5.14 -3.43 9.93
CA ALA A 589 -4.77 -3.43 11.34
C ALA A 589 -5.02 -4.80 12.00
N ASP A 590 -4.44 -4.99 13.18
CA ASP A 590 -4.51 -6.27 13.91
C ASP A 590 -5.95 -6.58 14.33
N GLU A 591 -6.67 -5.56 14.79
CA GLU A 591 -8.08 -5.62 15.18
C GLU A 591 -8.98 -5.94 13.99
N GLU A 592 -8.65 -5.42 12.81
CA GLU A 592 -9.40 -5.65 11.56
C GLU A 592 -9.22 -7.09 11.06
N ARG A 593 -8.05 -7.72 11.28
CA ARG A 593 -7.87 -9.16 11.00
C ARG A 593 -8.70 -10.04 11.95
N VAL A 594 -8.86 -9.60 13.19
CA VAL A 594 -9.76 -10.25 14.17
C VAL A 594 -11.22 -10.07 13.76
N GLU A 595 -11.61 -8.89 13.29
CA GLU A 595 -12.95 -8.57 12.78
C GLU A 595 -13.36 -9.54 11.66
N ILE A 596 -12.56 -9.65 10.60
CA ILE A 596 -12.90 -10.52 9.46
C ILE A 596 -12.89 -12.01 9.84
N ARG A 597 -11.96 -12.46 10.67
CA ARG A 597 -11.96 -13.83 11.22
C ARG A 597 -13.26 -14.12 11.95
N ASN A 598 -13.73 -13.19 12.79
CA ASN A 598 -14.96 -13.36 13.54
C ASN A 598 -16.18 -13.37 12.61
N ALA A 599 -16.20 -12.53 11.58
CA ALA A 599 -17.26 -12.55 10.57
C ALA A 599 -17.35 -13.90 9.84
N ILE A 600 -16.22 -14.48 9.43
CA ILE A 600 -16.18 -15.82 8.82
C ILE A 600 -16.67 -16.87 9.83
N ASN A 601 -16.26 -16.79 11.09
CA ASN A 601 -16.75 -17.70 12.14
C ASN A 601 -18.26 -17.63 12.34
N VAL A 602 -18.89 -16.46 12.21
CA VAL A 602 -20.36 -16.32 12.29
C VAL A 602 -21.04 -17.07 11.15
N VAL A 603 -20.52 -16.97 9.93
CA VAL A 603 -21.01 -17.74 8.77
C VAL A 603 -20.88 -19.24 9.05
N LEU A 604 -19.71 -19.70 9.52
CA LEU A 604 -19.46 -21.11 9.81
C LEU A 604 -20.29 -21.65 10.98
N ASN A 605 -20.58 -20.84 12.00
CA ASN A 605 -21.48 -21.24 13.09
C ASN A 605 -22.92 -21.46 12.59
N THR A 606 -23.32 -20.75 11.54
CA THR A 606 -24.68 -20.81 10.97
C THR A 606 -24.80 -21.95 9.96
N HIS A 607 -23.81 -22.09 9.06
CA HIS A 607 -23.90 -22.96 7.89
C HIS A 607 -22.97 -24.19 7.95
N GLY A 608 -22.04 -24.24 8.90
CA GLY A 608 -20.99 -25.26 8.95
C GLY A 608 -21.47 -26.70 9.16
N GLY A 609 -22.71 -26.90 9.59
CA GLY A 609 -23.33 -28.23 9.60
C GLY A 609 -23.61 -28.79 8.21
N SER A 610 -23.77 -27.91 7.21
CA SER A 610 -24.11 -28.25 5.82
C SER A 610 -22.89 -28.28 4.89
N LEU A 611 -21.72 -27.87 5.38
CA LEU A 611 -20.41 -27.91 4.71
C LEU A 611 -19.66 -29.17 5.14
#